data_AF-A0A957ZX91-F1
#
_entry.id   AF-A0A957ZX91-F1
#
_cell.length_a   1.000
_cell.length_b   1.000
_cell.length_c   1.000
_cell.angle_alpha   90.00
_cell.angle_beta   90.00
_cell.angle_gamma   90.00
#
_symmetry.space_group_name_H-M   'P 1'
#
loop_
_entity.id
_entity.type
_entity.pdbx_description
1 polymer ?
#
loop_
_entity_poly.entity_id
_entity_poly.type
_entity_poly.pdbx_seq_one_letter_code
_entity_poly.pdbx_strand_id
1 'polypeptide(L)' 'MEKEQLIEKLNEDLSDELSAIVQYLTYAAKVTGPYRPQLSEFMMGEVPDEQRHAQ' A
#
# COMPACT_ATOMS: atom_id res chain seq x y z
N MET A 1 -26.67 -3.94 4.06
CA MET A 1 -25.49 -3.78 4.94
C MET A 1 -25.84 -2.66 5.88
N GLU A 2 -25.76 -2.92 7.18
CA GLU A 2 -26.02 -1.90 8.19
C GLU A 2 -24.88 -0.87 8.21
N LYS A 3 -25.17 0.36 8.65
CA LYS A 3 -24.18 1.45 8.69
C LYS A 3 -22.90 1.06 9.45
N GLU A 4 -23.05 0.34 10.57
CA GLU A 4 -21.92 -0.11 11.39
C GLU A 4 -21.03 -1.11 10.64
N GLN A 5 -21.64 -2.05 9.92
CA GLN A 5 -20.92 -3.01 9.08
C GLN A 5 -20.18 -2.33 7.92
N LEU A 6 -20.75 -1.27 7.34
CA LEU A 6 -20.06 -0.46 6.33
C LEU A 6 -18.84 0.23 6.94
N ILE A 7 -18.99 0.86 8.10
CA ILE A 7 -17.89 1.57 8.78
C ILE A 7 -16.77 0.60 9.16
N GLU A 8 -17.11 -0.59 9.67
CA GLU A 8 -16.13 -1.61 10.02
C GLU A 8 -15.28 -2.02 8.80
N LYS A 9 -15.93 -2.30 7.67
CA LYS A 9 -15.23 -2.65 6.44
C LYS A 9 -14.39 -1.53 5.86
N LEU A 10 -14.86 -0.28 5.95
CA LEU A 10 -14.07 0.87 5.50
C LEU A 10 -12.83 1.09 6.37
N ASN A 11 -12.89 0.79 7.67
CA ASN A 11 -11.73 0.85 8.55
C ASN A 11 -10.74 -0.30 8.29
N GLU A 12 -11.24 -1.49 7.97
CA GLU A 12 -10.42 -2.62 7.54
C GLU A 12 -9.67 -2.28 6.23
N ASP A 13 -10.40 -1.80 5.23
CA ASP A 13 -9.86 -1.34 3.94
C ASP A 13 -8.78 -0.26 4.15
N LEU A 14 -9.09 0.79 4.93
CA LEU A 14 -8.11 1.84 5.26
C LEU A 14 -6.83 1.28 5.94
N SER A 15 -6.98 0.31 6.83
CA SER A 15 -5.83 -0.34 7.48
C SER A 15 -4.99 -1.12 6.48
N ASP A 16 -5.62 -1.82 5.54
CA ASP A 16 -4.96 -2.59 4.50
C ASP A 16 -4.19 -1.68 3.53
N GLU A 17 -4.77 -0.55 3.13
CA GLU A 17 -4.10 0.44 2.27
C GLU A 17 -2.85 1.05 2.93
N LEU A 18 -2.94 1.40 4.21
CA LEU A 18 -1.78 1.88 4.97
C LEU A 18 -0.70 0.80 5.15
N SER A 19 -1.11 -0.45 5.34
CA SER A 19 -0.19 -1.59 5.41
C SER A 19 0.52 -1.82 4.06
N ALA A 20 -0.19 -1.69 2.94
CA ALA A 20 0.37 -1.78 1.60
C ALA A 20 1.45 -0.71 1.37
N ILE A 21 1.20 0.55 1.76
CA ILE A 21 2.22 1.62 1.71
C ILE A 21 3.49 1.23 2.47
N VAL A 22 3.35 0.74 3.71
CA VAL A 22 4.48 0.30 4.53
C VAL A 22 5.24 -0.84 3.85
N GLN A 23 4.52 -1.78 3.25
CA GLN A 23 5.08 -2.91 2.53
C GLN A 23 5.91 -2.46 1.32
N TYR A 24 5.35 -1.61 0.46
CA TYR A 24 6.04 -1.09 -0.73
C TYR A 24 7.29 -0.30 -0.37
N LEU A 25 7.21 0.59 0.62
CA LEU A 25 8.38 1.34 1.11
C LEU A 25 9.47 0.41 1.65
N THR A 26 9.08 -0.59 2.44
CA THR A 26 10.02 -1.53 3.06
C THR A 26 10.74 -2.36 2.01
N TYR A 27 10.03 -2.89 1.03
CA TYR A 27 10.62 -3.75 0.00
C TYR A 27 11.36 -2.96 -1.09
N ALA A 28 10.92 -1.75 -1.44
CA ALA A 28 11.68 -0.85 -2.31
C ALA A 28 13.06 -0.52 -1.70
N ALA A 29 13.14 -0.31 -0.39
CA ALA A 29 14.40 -0.06 0.29
C ALA A 29 15.31 -1.32 0.35
N LYS A 30 14.72 -2.49 0.58
CA LYS A 30 15.43 -3.76 0.81
C LYS A 30 15.82 -4.51 -0.45
N VAL A 31 15.15 -4.29 -1.60
CA VAL A 31 15.37 -5.09 -2.81
C VAL A 31 16.81 -4.94 -3.34
N THR A 32 17.40 -6.05 -3.77
CA THR A 32 18.77 -6.11 -4.31
C THR A 32 18.81 -6.94 -5.59
N GLY A 33 19.96 -6.96 -6.28
CA GLY A 33 20.16 -7.70 -7.53
C GLY A 33 20.02 -6.84 -8.79
N PRO A 34 20.15 -7.46 -9.97
CA PRO A 34 20.25 -6.76 -11.26
C PRO A 34 18.99 -5.96 -11.63
N TYR A 35 17.82 -6.39 -11.11
CA TYR A 35 16.53 -5.73 -11.34
C TYR A 35 16.14 -4.75 -10.22
N ARG A 36 17.06 -4.43 -9.28
CA ARG A 36 16.78 -3.50 -8.17
C ARG A 36 16.18 -2.18 -8.66
N PRO A 37 16.69 -1.51 -9.71
CA PRO A 37 16.13 -0.24 -10.16
C PRO A 37 14.66 -0.36 -10.58
N GLN A 38 14.34 -1.35 -11.41
CA GLN A 38 12.98 -1.56 -11.94
C GLN A 38 12.00 -1.96 -10.83
N LEU A 39 12.43 -2.85 -9.92
CA LEU A 39 11.58 -3.31 -8.82
C LEU A 39 11.35 -2.19 -7.79
N SER A 40 12.39 -1.40 -7.49
CA SER A 40 12.24 -0.25 -6.60
C SER A 40 11.34 0.81 -7.20
N GLU A 41 11.45 1.09 -8.49
CA GLU A 41 10.58 2.04 -9.19
C GLU A 41 9.13 1.55 -9.21
N PHE A 42 8.90 0.27 -9.53
CA PHE A 42 7.58 -0.36 -9.50
C PHE A 42 6.91 -0.18 -8.12
N MET A 43 7.56 -0.60 -7.04
CA MET A 43 6.99 -0.50 -5.70
C MET A 43 6.76 0.95 -5.25
N MET A 44 7.68 1.86 -5.59
CA MET A 44 7.49 3.28 -5.28
C MET A 44 6.37 3.92 -6.10
N GLY A 45 6.06 3.37 -7.27
CA GLY A 45 4.95 3.80 -8.13
C GLY A 45 3.57 3.49 -7.55
N GLU A 46 3.44 2.45 -6.73
CA GLU A 46 2.17 2.08 -6.09
C GLU A 46 1.83 2.96 -4.87
N VAL A 47 2.84 3.54 -4.20
CA VAL A 47 2.64 4.34 -2.96
C VAL A 47 1.65 5.51 -3.14
N PRO A 48 1.72 6.33 -4.22
CA PRO A 48 0.75 7.38 -4.45
C PRO A 48 -0.69 6.87 -4.66
N ASP A 49 -0.85 5.67 -5.20
CA ASP A 49 -2.17 5.10 -5.48
C ASP A 49 -2.83 4.63 -4.18
N GLU A 50 -2.12 3.86 -3.35
CA GLU A 50 -2.64 3.46 -2.03
C GLU A 50 -2.84 4.66 -1.10
N GLN A 51 -2.01 5.69 -1.22
CA GLN A 51 -2.22 6.94 -0.47
C GLN A 51 -3.51 7.67 -0.90
N ARG A 52 -3.97 7.50 -2.15
CA ARG A 52 -5.27 8.02 -2.60
C ARG A 52 -6.43 7.16 -2.11
N HIS A 53 -6.25 5.85 -1.99
CA HIS A 53 -7.27 4.95 -1.41
C HIS A 53 -7.46 5.20 0.09
N ALA A 54 -6.39 5.55 0.80
CA ALA A 54 -6.40 5.80 2.25
C ALA A 54 -6.89 7.20 2.70
N GLN A 55 -7.37 8.09 1.81
CA GLN A 55 -7.82 9.46 2.13
C GLN A 55 -9.33 9.65 1.95
#